data_AF-A0A970GK90-F1
#
_entry.id   AF-A0A970GK90-F1
#
_cell.length_a   1.000
_cell.length_b   1.000
_cell.length_c   1.000
_cell.angle_alpha   90.00
_cell.angle_beta   90.00
_cell.angle_gamma   90.00
#
_symmetry.space_group_name_H-M   'P 1'
#
loop_
_entity.id
_entity.type
_entity.pdbx_description
1 polymer ?
#
loop_
_entity_poly.entity_id
_entity_poly.type
_entity_poly.pdbx_seq_one_letter_code
_entity_poly.pdbx_strand_id
1 'polypeptide(L)'
;HQTFSEYEKLKDREVFFQLNTISLSGYYSLTTKKVSEKLIDAGMIDFLGSDLHSFQYLKLLEKSLYEPALAKLLNSGKLKNQSL
;
A
#
# COMPACT_ATOMS: atom_id res chain seq x y z
N HIS A 1 -18.02 -0.76 5.48
CA HIS A 1 -17.18 -1.68 6.27
C HIS A 1 -16.82 -2.88 5.41
N GLN A 2 -15.69 -2.84 4.70
CA GLN A 2 -15.11 -4.07 4.13
C GLN A 2 -14.43 -4.81 5.27
N THR A 3 -14.76 -6.08 5.46
CA THR A 3 -14.05 -6.96 6.38
C THR A 3 -12.74 -7.39 5.72
N PHE A 4 -11.67 -7.56 6.51
CA PHE A 4 -10.36 -7.95 6.00
C PHE A 4 -10.41 -9.24 5.15
N SER A 5 -11.37 -10.12 5.43
CA SER A 5 -11.65 -11.35 4.69
C SER A 5 -11.94 -11.14 3.20
N GLU A 6 -12.46 -9.98 2.79
CA GLU A 6 -12.66 -9.71 1.36
C GLU A 6 -11.33 -9.58 0.60
N TYR A 7 -10.28 -9.06 1.25
CA TYR A 7 -8.94 -9.03 0.66
C TYR A 7 -8.36 -10.44 0.52
N GLU A 8 -8.57 -11.30 1.52
CA GLU A 8 -8.15 -12.70 1.47
C GLU A 8 -8.81 -13.43 0.29
N LYS A 9 -10.13 -13.31 0.14
CA LYS A 9 -10.86 -13.93 -1.00
C LYS A 9 -10.36 -13.46 -2.37
N LEU A 10 -9.94 -12.21 -2.49
CA LEU A 10 -9.36 -11.70 -3.73
C LEU A 10 -7.95 -12.24 -3.96
N LYS A 11 -7.12 -12.34 -2.90
CA LYS A 11 -5.80 -12.96 -3.00
C LYS A 11 -5.88 -14.45 -3.34
N ASP A 12 -6.87 -15.17 -2.81
CA ASP A 12 -7.14 -16.58 -3.15
C ASP A 12 -7.47 -16.78 -4.64
N ARG A 13 -7.95 -15.73 -5.31
CA ARG A 13 -8.22 -15.70 -6.76
C ARG A 13 -7.04 -15.16 -7.57
N GLU A 14 -5.85 -15.10 -6.97
CA GLU A 14 -4.61 -14.62 -7.58
C GLU A 14 -4.69 -13.16 -8.07
N VAL A 15 -5.58 -12.36 -7.49
CA VAL A 15 -5.65 -10.93 -7.80
C VAL A 15 -4.42 -10.24 -7.22
N PHE A 16 -3.75 -9.44 -8.04
CA PHE A 16 -2.64 -8.61 -7.59
C PHE A 16 -3.14 -7.34 -6.94
N PHE A 17 -2.49 -6.95 -5.84
CA PHE A 17 -2.77 -5.71 -5.14
C PHE A 17 -1.66 -4.71 -5.37
N GLN A 18 -2.06 -3.51 -5.76
CA GLN A 18 -1.21 -2.35 -5.81
C GLN A 18 -1.57 -1.41 -4.66
N LEU A 19 -0.58 -1.04 -3.84
CA LEU A 19 -0.73 -0.06 -2.78
C LEU A 19 -0.41 1.34 -3.31
N ASN A 20 -1.37 2.26 -3.22
CA ASN A 20 -1.09 3.67 -3.40
C ASN A 20 -0.23 4.15 -2.22
N THR A 21 1.01 4.59 -2.50
CA THR A 21 2.02 4.95 -1.49
C THR A 21 1.50 6.00 -0.51
N ILE A 22 0.71 6.97 -0.98
CA ILE A 22 0.15 8.05 -0.16
C ILE A 22 -0.82 7.53 0.91
N SER A 23 -1.38 6.33 0.74
CA SER A 23 -2.22 5.69 1.77
C SER A 23 -1.51 5.53 3.11
N LEU A 24 -0.18 5.42 3.11
CA LEU A 24 0.64 5.33 4.31
C LEU A 24 0.79 6.67 5.05
N SER A 25 0.62 7.80 4.37
CA SER A 25 0.71 9.14 5.00
C SER A 25 -0.43 9.43 5.98
N GLY A 26 -1.52 8.65 5.93
CA GLY A 26 -2.77 8.90 6.64
C GLY A 26 -3.70 9.92 5.97
N TYR A 27 -3.37 10.40 4.77
CA TYR A 27 -4.13 11.42 4.05
C TYR A 27 -5.59 11.04 3.79
N TYR A 28 -5.85 9.84 3.26
CA TYR A 28 -7.21 9.40 2.95
C TYR A 28 -8.03 9.18 4.22
N SER A 29 -7.48 8.46 5.19
CA SER A 29 -7.99 8.33 6.56
C SER A 29 -7.02 7.51 7.42
N LEU A 30 -7.16 7.60 8.75
CA LEU A 30 -6.43 6.71 9.67
C LEU A 30 -6.82 5.24 9.47
N THR A 31 -8.07 4.96 9.12
CA THR A 31 -8.55 3.60 8.81
C THR A 31 -7.86 3.04 7.57
N THR A 32 -7.73 3.85 6.51
CA THR A 32 -7.02 3.46 5.29
C THR A 32 -5.57 3.13 5.59
N LYS A 33 -4.87 3.98 6.37
CA LYS A 33 -3.48 3.71 6.79
C LYS A 33 -3.35 2.36 7.50
N LYS A 34 -4.20 2.10 8.50
CA LYS A 34 -4.19 0.84 9.25
C LYS A 34 -4.46 -0.39 8.38
N VAL A 35 -5.37 -0.27 7.41
CA VAL A 35 -5.63 -1.36 6.45
C VAL A 35 -4.41 -1.58 5.55
N SER A 36 -3.78 -0.52 5.04
CA SER A 36 -2.54 -0.63 4.26
C SER A 36 -1.43 -1.30 5.04
N GLU A 37 -1.21 -0.91 6.30
CA GLU A 37 -0.24 -1.55 7.20
C GLU A 37 -0.55 -3.03 7.40
N LYS A 38 -1.81 -3.38 7.67
CA LYS A 38 -2.24 -4.77 7.84
C LYS A 38 -2.04 -5.62 6.58
N LEU A 39 -2.29 -5.06 5.39
CA LEU A 39 -2.03 -5.75 4.12
C LEU A 39 -0.53 -5.94 3.85
N ILE A 40 0.32 -4.99 4.25
CA ILE A 40 1.77 -5.13 4.23
C ILE A 40 2.23 -6.23 5.18
N ASP A 41 1.68 -6.26 6.40
CA ASP A 41 2.01 -7.27 7.42
C ASP A 41 1.62 -8.68 6.99
N ALA A 42 0.46 -8.83 6.34
CA ALA A 42 0.05 -10.08 5.69
C ALA A 42 0.85 -10.38 4.41
N GLY A 43 1.65 -9.42 3.94
CA GLY A 43 2.43 -9.48 2.71
C GLY A 43 1.59 -9.79 1.48
N MET A 44 0.43 -9.12 1.38
CA MET A 44 -0.53 -9.24 0.29
C MET A 44 -0.33 -8.20 -0.81
N ILE A 45 0.60 -7.24 -0.62
CA ILE A 45 0.90 -6.18 -1.58
C ILE A 45 1.92 -6.67 -2.60
N ASP A 46 1.56 -6.60 -3.87
CA ASP A 46 2.39 -7.04 -5.01
C ASP A 46 3.07 -5.86 -5.70
N PHE A 47 2.42 -4.68 -5.70
CA PHE A 47 2.92 -3.49 -6.37
C PHE A 47 2.80 -2.24 -5.50
N LEU A 48 3.66 -1.27 -5.78
CA LEU A 48 3.63 0.07 -5.21
C LEU A 48 3.41 1.10 -6.32
N GLY A 49 2.63 2.14 -6.06
CA GLY A 49 2.37 3.20 -7.05
C GLY A 49 2.06 4.52 -6.35
N SER A 50 2.56 5.63 -6.89
CA SER A 50 2.43 6.94 -6.25
C SER A 50 1.07 7.60 -6.48
N ASP A 51 0.38 7.25 -7.58
CA ASP A 51 -0.91 7.81 -8.01
C ASP A 51 -0.94 9.35 -8.02
N LEU A 52 0.21 9.95 -8.38
CA LEU A 52 0.34 11.40 -8.46
C LEU A 52 -0.41 11.94 -9.68
N HIS A 53 -1.34 12.86 -9.42
CA HIS A 53 -2.07 13.60 -10.46
C HIS A 53 -2.13 15.12 -10.18
N SER A 54 -1.42 15.58 -9.15
CA SER A 54 -1.26 17.01 -8.80
C SER A 54 -0.07 17.21 -7.86
N PHE A 55 0.56 18.39 -7.93
CA PHE A 55 1.67 18.79 -7.05
C PHE A 55 1.31 18.78 -5.56
N GLN A 56 0.03 18.93 -5.21
CA GLN A 56 -0.41 18.87 -3.81
C GLN A 56 -0.11 17.51 -3.16
N TYR A 57 -0.04 16.44 -3.95
CA TYR A 57 0.25 15.09 -3.48
C TYR A 57 1.74 14.83 -3.24
N LEU A 58 2.63 15.70 -3.73
CA LEU A 58 4.08 15.51 -3.61
C LEU A 58 4.52 15.49 -2.14
N LYS A 59 4.04 16.44 -1.33
CA LYS A 59 4.36 16.51 0.11
C LYS A 59 3.84 15.30 0.88
N LEU A 60 2.71 14.74 0.45
CA LEU A 60 2.12 13.56 1.07
C LEU A 60 2.91 12.30 0.71
N LEU A 61 3.36 12.22 -0.55
CA LEU A 61 4.25 11.16 -0.99
C LEU A 61 5.57 11.19 -0.22
N GLU A 62 6.19 12.37 -0.10
CA GLU A 62 7.40 12.57 0.71
C GLU A 62 7.21 12.06 2.14
N LYS A 63 6.09 12.42 2.78
CA LYS A 63 5.76 11.92 4.12
C LYS A 63 5.69 10.38 4.15
N SER A 64 5.06 9.77 3.16
CA SER A 64 4.98 8.31 3.05
C SER A 64 6.33 7.62 2.90
N LEU A 65 7.36 8.30 2.37
CA LEU A 65 8.71 7.75 2.25
C LEU A 65 9.35 7.45 3.62
N TYR A 66 8.93 8.15 4.67
CA TYR A 66 9.44 8.00 6.03
C TYR A 66 8.60 7.07 6.91
N GLU A 67 7.54 6.48 6.37
CA GLU A 67 6.68 5.57 7.13
C GLU A 67 7.36 4.19 7.29
N PRO A 68 7.48 3.65 8.52
CA PRO A 68 8.12 2.34 8.76
C PRO A 68 7.48 1.21 7.96
N ALA A 69 6.17 1.29 7.71
CA ALA A 69 5.45 0.34 6.90
C ALA A 69 5.97 0.28 5.45
N LEU A 70 6.38 1.42 4.87
CA LEU A 70 6.96 1.43 3.53
C LEU A 70 8.32 0.72 3.53
N ALA A 71 9.18 1.00 4.51
CA ALA A 71 10.46 0.32 4.64
C ALA A 71 10.27 -1.21 4.78
N LYS A 72 9.28 -1.64 5.57
CA LYS A 72 8.92 -3.06 5.69
C LYS A 72 8.48 -3.66 4.35
N LEU A 73 7.64 -2.96 3.59
CA LEU A 73 7.19 -3.41 2.29
C LEU A 73 8.35 -3.52 1.29
N LEU A 74 9.23 -2.52 1.21
CA LEU A 74 10.40 -2.54 0.33
C LEU A 74 11.35 -3.70 0.66
N ASN A 75 11.56 -3.98 1.94
CA ASN A 75 12.40 -5.08 2.40
C ASN A 75 11.73 -6.46 2.35
N SER A 76 10.45 -6.54 1.98
CA SER A 76 9.70 -7.81 1.98
C SER A 76 10.12 -8.78 0.87
N GLY A 77 10.78 -8.27 -0.18
CA GLY A 77 11.09 -9.06 -1.39
C GLY A 77 9.86 -9.48 -2.22
N LYS A 78 8.66 -8.98 -1.89
CA LYS A 78 7.40 -9.36 -2.57
C LYS A 78 7.01 -8.45 -3.73
N LEU A 79 7.59 -7.25 -3.81
CA LEU A 79 7.23 -6.27 -4.83
C LEU A 79 7.65 -6.73 -6.22
N LYS A 80 6.70 -6.71 -7.15
CA LYS A 80 6.85 -7.06 -8.56
C LYS A 80 7.03 -5.84 -9.46
N ASN A 81 7.24 -4.64 -8.88
CA ASN A 81 7.39 -3.39 -9.64
C ASN A 81 8.48 -3.42 -10.73
N GLN A 82 9.52 -4.24 -10.57
CA GLN A 82 10.62 -4.37 -11.53
C GLN A 82 10.31 -5.29 -12.72
N SER A 83 9.21 -6.05 -12.68
CA SER A 83 8.81 -6.97 -13.75
C SER A 83 7.74 -6.39 -14.68
N LEU A 84 7.48 -5.09 -14.59
CA LEU A 84 6.59 -4.32 -15.47
C LEU A 84 7.42 -3.65 -16.56
#